data_AF-A0A660LWU0-F1
#
_entry.id   AF-A0A660LWU0-F1
#
_cell.length_a   1.000
_cell.length_b   1.000
_cell.length_c   1.000
_cell.angle_alpha   90.00
_cell.angle_beta   90.00
_cell.angle_gamma   90.00
#
_symmetry.space_group_name_H-M   'P 1'
#
loop_
_entity.id
_entity.type
_entity.pdbx_description
1 polymer ?
#
loop_
_entity_poly.entity_id
_entity_poly.type
_entity_poly.pdbx_seq_one_letter_code
_entity_poly.pdbx_strand_id
1 'polypeptide(L)'
;EKMLSGRVLKLYEDDRDLVEDLSIELEQLIARCKSLLRTITNVRDSYRAVMDTRLNETIRLLTVITVALTIPTMIAGLFGMNVPVPGSEDPLMFWKITIVSIVAACALGGFFLRKR
;
A
#
# COMPACT_ATOMS: atom_id res chain seq x y z
N GLU A 1 -10.28 46.34 -6.71
CA GLU A 1 -10.66 47.75 -6.41
C GLU A 1 -9.55 48.81 -6.39
N LYS A 2 -8.25 48.55 -6.22
CA LYS A 2 -7.23 49.63 -6.17
C LYS A 2 -6.50 49.96 -7.48
N MET A 3 -6.86 49.37 -8.61
CA MET A 3 -6.20 49.65 -9.91
C MET A 3 -6.87 50.73 -10.75
N LEU A 4 -8.01 51.28 -10.32
CA LEU A 4 -8.77 52.31 -11.07
C LEU A 4 -8.27 53.75 -10.88
N SER A 5 -7.23 53.99 -10.06
CA SER A 5 -6.82 55.35 -9.67
C SER A 5 -5.64 55.93 -10.46
N GLY A 6 -5.16 55.25 -11.50
CA GLY A 6 -4.08 55.74 -12.35
C GLY A 6 -4.62 56.42 -13.61
N ARG A 7 -4.64 57.75 -13.61
CA ARG A 7 -5.03 58.61 -14.73
C ARG A 7 -4.02 58.48 -15.90
N VAL A 8 -4.03 57.38 -16.65
CA VAL A 8 -3.19 57.18 -17.85
C VAL A 8 -3.94 56.51 -19.03
N LEU A 9 -5.08 55.85 -18.84
CA LEU A 9 -5.94 55.42 -19.95
C LEU A 9 -7.36 55.99 -19.83
N LYS A 10 -7.80 56.73 -20.85
CA LYS A 10 -9.23 57.00 -21.09
C LYS A 10 -9.83 55.75 -21.71
N LEU A 11 -10.33 54.82 -20.88
CA LEU A 11 -11.21 53.75 -21.36
C LEU A 11 -12.55 54.38 -21.75
N TYR A 12 -13.03 54.12 -22.96
CA TYR A 12 -14.45 54.31 -23.30
C TYR A 12 -15.28 53.29 -22.51
N GLU A 13 -16.60 53.50 -22.34
CA GLU A 13 -17.45 52.57 -21.54
C GLU A 13 -17.32 51.11 -22.02
N ASP A 14 -17.21 50.88 -23.33
CA ASP A 14 -17.02 49.55 -23.93
C ASP A 14 -15.73 48.83 -23.48
N ASP A 15 -14.65 49.58 -23.20
CA ASP A 15 -13.37 48.99 -22.77
C ASP A 15 -13.44 48.50 -21.31
N ARG A 16 -14.33 49.08 -20.48
CA ARG A 16 -14.47 48.68 -19.07
C ARG A 16 -15.15 47.33 -18.94
N ASP A 17 -16.21 47.12 -19.70
CA ASP A 17 -16.95 45.86 -19.73
C ASP A 17 -16.04 44.71 -20.21
N LEU A 18 -15.19 44.97 -21.20
CA LEU A 18 -14.24 43.98 -21.71
C LEU A 18 -13.19 43.56 -20.68
N VAL A 19 -12.73 44.50 -19.84
CA VAL A 19 -11.80 44.21 -18.75
C VAL A 19 -12.48 43.45 -17.60
N GLU A 20 -13.75 43.75 -17.33
CA GLU A 20 -14.55 43.04 -16.33
C GLU A 20 -14.79 41.59 -16.75
N ASP A 21 -15.20 41.36 -18.01
CA ASP A 21 -15.36 40.01 -18.58
C ASP A 21 -14.05 39.21 -18.54
N LEU A 22 -12.93 39.83 -18.91
CA LEU A 22 -11.61 39.20 -18.83
C LEU A 22 -11.24 38.83 -17.39
N SER A 23 -11.56 39.70 -16.42
CA SER A 23 -11.32 39.43 -15.01
C SER A 23 -12.15 38.23 -14.52
N ILE A 24 -13.43 38.17 -14.90
CA ILE A 24 -14.32 37.06 -14.55
C ILE A 24 -13.81 35.75 -15.18
N GLU A 25 -13.40 35.78 -16.44
CA GLU A 25 -12.89 34.61 -17.14
C GLU A 25 -11.58 34.11 -16.51
N LEU A 26 -10.69 35.01 -16.10
CA LEU A 26 -9.47 34.66 -15.35
C LEU A 26 -9.79 34.02 -13.99
N GLU A 27 -10.75 34.55 -13.23
CA GLU A 27 -11.18 33.95 -11.96
C GLU A 27 -11.75 32.53 -12.16
N GLN A 28 -12.57 32.35 -13.21
CA GLN A 28 -13.09 31.04 -13.56
C GLN A 28 -11.99 30.06 -13.98
N LEU A 29 -11.00 30.50 -14.77
CA LEU A 29 -9.86 29.69 -15.16
C LEU A 29 -9.04 29.26 -13.93
N ILE A 30 -8.79 30.18 -12.99
CA ILE A 30 -8.10 29.86 -11.73
C ILE A 30 -8.89 28.83 -10.92
N ALA A 31 -10.22 28.98 -10.84
CA ALA A 31 -11.09 28.01 -10.15
C ALA A 31 -11.04 26.62 -10.81
N ARG A 32 -11.07 26.56 -12.15
CA ARG A 32 -10.93 25.31 -12.91
C ARG A 32 -9.57 24.66 -12.67
N CYS A 33 -8.48 25.42 -12.71
CA CYS A 33 -7.14 24.93 -12.40
C CYS A 33 -7.05 24.35 -10.99
N LYS A 34 -7.61 25.05 -9.98
CA LYS A 34 -7.66 24.54 -8.59
C LYS A 34 -8.47 23.24 -8.50
N SER A 35 -9.61 23.14 -9.19
CA SER A 35 -10.41 21.92 -9.24
C SER A 35 -9.65 20.76 -9.87
N LEU A 36 -8.96 20.99 -10.99
CA LEU A 36 -8.15 20.00 -11.66
C LEU A 36 -7.01 19.48 -10.76
N LEU A 37 -6.32 20.38 -10.06
CA LEU A 37 -5.30 20.01 -9.09
C LEU A 37 -5.84 19.15 -7.94
N ARG A 38 -7.04 19.45 -7.43
CA ARG A 38 -7.72 18.60 -6.43
C ARG A 38 -8.03 17.22 -7.00
N THR A 39 -8.56 17.13 -8.22
CA THR A 39 -8.84 15.85 -8.87
C THR A 39 -7.57 15.02 -9.06
N ILE A 40 -6.49 15.63 -9.54
CA ILE A 40 -5.19 14.95 -9.69
C ILE A 40 -4.68 14.43 -8.33
N THR A 41 -4.88 15.20 -7.26
CA THR A 41 -4.49 14.80 -5.90
C THR A 41 -5.31 13.60 -5.43
N ASN A 42 -6.63 13.64 -5.61
CA ASN A 42 -7.52 12.53 -5.25
C ASN A 42 -7.20 11.24 -6.04
N VAL A 43 -6.90 11.37 -7.33
CA VAL A 43 -6.47 10.23 -8.16
C VAL A 43 -5.14 9.67 -7.67
N ARG A 44 -4.17 10.54 -7.37
CA ARG A 44 -2.87 10.12 -6.82
C ARG A 44 -3.02 9.40 -5.49
N ASP A 45 -3.86 9.90 -4.60
CA ASP A 45 -4.08 9.30 -3.28
C ASP A 45 -4.83 7.97 -3.40
N SER A 46 -5.79 7.86 -4.32
CA SER A 46 -6.43 6.58 -4.65
C SER A 46 -5.43 5.57 -5.22
N TYR A 47 -4.55 6.01 -6.12
CA TYR A 47 -3.50 5.16 -6.68
C TYR A 47 -2.53 4.66 -5.60
N ARG A 48 -2.13 5.54 -4.66
CA ARG A 48 -1.33 5.16 -3.49
C ARG A 48 -2.04 4.12 -2.65
N ALA A 49 -3.32 4.31 -2.34
CA ALA A 49 -4.09 3.34 -1.55
C ALA A 49 -4.14 1.95 -2.22
N VAL A 50 -4.31 1.91 -3.55
CA VAL A 50 -4.26 0.65 -4.31
C VAL A 50 -2.86 0.03 -4.24
N MET A 51 -1.81 0.84 -4.42
CA MET A 51 -0.42 0.37 -4.34
C MET A 51 -0.09 -0.19 -2.95
N ASP A 52 -0.48 0.51 -1.88
CA ASP A 52 -0.29 0.05 -0.49
C ASP A 52 -1.04 -1.26 -0.23
N THR A 53 -2.24 -1.40 -0.78
CA THR A 53 -3.01 -2.66 -0.70
C THR A 53 -2.24 -3.81 -1.37
N ARG A 54 -1.65 -3.57 -2.55
CA ARG A 54 -0.85 -4.57 -3.27
C ARG A 54 0.46 -4.92 -2.55
N LEU A 55 1.13 -3.92 -1.98
CA LEU A 55 2.33 -4.11 -1.18
C LEU A 55 2.00 -4.94 0.07
N ASN A 56 0.93 -4.61 0.78
CA ASN A 56 0.52 -5.36 1.96
C ASN A 56 0.13 -6.81 1.61
N GLU A 57 -0.54 -7.03 0.48
CA GLU A 57 -0.83 -8.37 -0.03
C GLU A 57 0.46 -9.17 -0.34
N THR A 58 1.44 -8.52 -0.96
CA THR A 58 2.74 -9.14 -1.30
C THR A 58 3.55 -9.48 -0.05
N ILE A 59 3.65 -8.55 0.91
CA ILE A 59 4.34 -8.77 2.19
C ILE A 59 3.67 -9.89 2.98
N ARG A 60 2.33 -9.93 2.98
CA ARG A 60 1.58 -11.00 3.63
C ARG A 60 1.90 -12.36 3.00
N LEU A 61 1.94 -12.44 1.67
CA LEU A 61 2.29 -13.67 0.96
C LEU A 61 3.70 -14.14 1.33
N LEU A 62 4.68 -13.24 1.32
CA LEU A 62 6.05 -13.57 1.69
C LEU A 62 6.13 -14.06 3.14
N THR A 63 5.43 -13.41 4.07
CA THR A 63 5.41 -13.80 5.49
C THR A 63 4.81 -15.19 5.70
N VAL A 64 3.71 -15.51 5.01
CA VAL A 64 3.10 -16.84 5.09
C VAL A 64 4.07 -17.92 4.60
N ILE A 65 4.76 -17.67 3.48
CA ILE A 65 5.77 -18.59 2.95
C ILE A 65 6.94 -18.74 3.94
N THR A 66 7.46 -17.63 4.48
CA THR A 66 8.55 -17.64 5.44
C THR A 66 8.18 -18.45 6.69
N VAL A 67 7.04 -18.17 7.33
CA VAL A 67 6.60 -18.90 8.53
C VAL A 67 6.38 -20.38 8.24
N ALA A 68 5.79 -20.71 7.08
CA ALA A 68 5.59 -22.09 6.66
C ALA A 68 6.91 -22.85 6.48
N LEU A 69 7.99 -22.17 6.03
CA LEU A 69 9.31 -22.77 5.86
C LEU A 69 10.16 -22.76 7.15
N THR A 70 10.04 -21.74 8.00
CA THR A 70 10.84 -21.61 9.23
C THR A 70 10.58 -22.74 10.22
N ILE A 71 9.35 -23.23 10.35
CA ILE A 71 9.01 -24.27 11.32
C ILE A 71 9.63 -25.63 10.95
N PRO A 72 9.44 -26.15 9.72
CA PRO A 72 10.11 -27.38 9.30
C PRO A 72 11.63 -27.27 9.30
N THR A 73 12.18 -26.12 8.87
CA THR A 73 13.64 -25.92 8.87
C THR A 73 14.22 -25.87 10.28
N MET A 74 13.52 -25.28 11.25
CA MET A 74 13.94 -25.27 12.66
C MET A 74 13.92 -26.69 13.25
N ILE A 75 12.87 -27.47 12.98
CA ILE A 75 12.77 -28.86 13.43
C ILE A 75 13.88 -29.70 12.79
N ALA A 76 14.06 -29.61 11.46
CA ALA A 76 15.14 -30.30 10.75
C ALA A 76 16.52 -29.86 11.26
N GLY A 77 16.70 -28.60 11.62
CA GLY A 77 17.93 -28.07 12.22
C GLY A 77 18.25 -28.71 13.56
N LEU A 78 17.29 -28.78 14.48
CA LEU A 78 17.47 -29.39 15.81
C LEU A 78 17.79 -30.89 15.72
N PHE A 79 17.13 -31.63 14.83
CA PHE A 79 17.37 -33.06 14.64
C PHE A 79 18.55 -33.37 13.71
N GLY A 80 19.03 -32.39 12.96
CA GLY A 80 20.25 -32.50 12.14
C GLY A 80 21.54 -32.24 12.93
N MET A 81 21.44 -31.80 14.20
CA MET A 81 22.60 -31.67 15.08
C MET A 81 23.03 -33.07 15.55
N ASN A 82 24.33 -33.37 15.47
CA ASN A 82 24.93 -34.63 15.98
C ASN A 82 24.95 -34.69 17.53
N VAL A 83 23.81 -34.41 18.16
CA VAL A 83 23.59 -34.44 19.61
C VAL A 83 22.65 -35.61 19.89
N PRO A 84 22.88 -36.41 20.95
CA PRO A 84 21.98 -37.52 21.29
C PRO A 84 20.57 -36.99 21.57
N VAL A 85 19.68 -37.22 20.61
CA VAL A 85 18.26 -36.86 20.71
C VAL A 85 17.51 -37.91 21.53
N PRO A 86 16.64 -37.53 22.46
CA PRO A 86 15.87 -38.48 23.25
C PRO A 86 14.89 -39.23 22.34
N GLY A 87 15.14 -40.52 22.06
CA GLY A 87 14.33 -41.37 21.18
C GLY A 87 15.05 -41.92 19.93
N SER A 88 16.38 -41.78 19.88
CA SER A 88 17.27 -42.34 18.84
C SER A 88 17.23 -43.86 18.67
N GLU A 89 16.65 -44.61 19.62
CA GLU A 89 16.46 -46.06 19.52
C GLU A 89 15.20 -46.46 18.74
N ASP A 90 14.27 -45.52 18.49
CA ASP A 90 12.97 -45.79 17.86
C ASP A 90 13.05 -45.39 16.36
N PRO A 91 13.14 -46.32 15.40
CA PRO A 91 13.31 -46.01 13.97
C PRO A 91 12.12 -45.22 13.38
N LEU A 92 10.98 -45.18 14.08
CA LEU A 92 9.78 -44.42 13.71
C LEU A 92 9.82 -42.95 14.18
N MET A 93 10.80 -42.55 14.99
CA MET A 93 10.87 -41.21 15.56
C MET A 93 10.99 -40.12 14.47
N PHE A 94 11.79 -40.37 13.45
CA PHE A 94 11.93 -39.50 12.27
C PHE A 94 10.57 -39.19 11.63
N TRP A 95 9.77 -40.22 11.38
CA TRP A 95 8.46 -40.09 10.73
C TRP A 95 7.45 -39.33 11.61
N LYS A 96 7.45 -39.57 12.93
CA LYS A 96 6.60 -38.85 13.89
C LYS A 96 6.89 -37.35 13.90
N ILE A 97 8.18 -36.96 13.89
CA ILE A 97 8.61 -35.55 13.91
C ILE A 97 8.25 -34.86 12.59
N THR A 98 8.48 -35.51 11.45
CA THR A 98 8.08 -34.98 10.14
C THR A 98 6.58 -34.75 10.06
N ILE A 99 5.75 -35.70 10.54
CA ILE A 99 4.30 -35.53 10.58
C ILE A 99 3.90 -34.35 11.48
N VAL A 100 4.46 -34.24 12.69
CA VAL A 100 4.16 -33.13 13.61
C VAL A 100 4.55 -31.78 12.98
N SER A 101 5.69 -31.71 12.31
CA SER A 101 6.13 -30.50 11.62
C SER A 101 5.20 -30.10 10.47
N ILE A 102 4.74 -31.06 9.67
CA ILE A 102 3.81 -30.81 8.56
C ILE A 102 2.46 -30.37 9.12
N VAL A 103 1.95 -31.04 10.16
CA VAL A 103 0.69 -30.68 10.81
C VAL A 103 0.76 -29.29 11.43
N ALA A 104 1.86 -28.93 12.10
CA ALA A 104 2.06 -27.59 12.66
C ALA A 104 2.13 -26.51 11.55
N ALA A 105 2.85 -26.76 10.46
CA ALA A 105 2.92 -25.86 9.32
C ALA A 105 1.55 -25.68 8.64
N CYS A 106 0.81 -26.76 8.41
CA CYS A 106 -0.53 -26.72 7.84
C CYS A 106 -1.56 -26.07 8.77
N ALA A 107 -1.50 -26.32 10.08
CA ALA A 107 -2.39 -25.71 11.06
C ALA A 107 -2.18 -24.20 11.16
N LEU A 108 -0.92 -23.74 11.19
CA LEU A 108 -0.60 -22.32 11.23
C LEU A 108 -0.90 -21.63 9.90
N GLY A 109 -0.54 -22.25 8.77
CA GLY A 109 -0.91 -21.76 7.44
C GLY A 109 -2.43 -21.65 7.29
N GLY A 110 -3.16 -22.71 7.67
CA GLY A 110 -4.61 -22.76 7.65
C GLY A 110 -5.28 -21.74 8.59
N PHE A 111 -4.75 -21.55 9.79
CA PHE A 111 -5.24 -20.52 10.72
C PHE A 111 -5.03 -19.10 10.16
N PHE A 112 -3.88 -18.83 9.55
CA PHE A 112 -3.57 -17.51 8.96
C PHE A 112 -4.37 -17.23 7.67
N LEU A 113 -4.72 -18.28 6.93
CA LEU A 113 -5.61 -18.23 5.76
C LEU A 113 -7.08 -18.06 6.17
N ARG A 114 -7.51 -18.72 7.25
CA ARG A 114 -8.90 -18.68 7.78
C ARG A 114 -9.21 -17.40 8.57
N LYS A 115 -8.20 -16.68 9.06
CA LYS A 115 -8.35 -15.36 9.69
C LYS A 115 -8.42 -14.20 8.66
N ARG A 116 -8.65 -14.52 7.38
CA ARG A 116 -9.18 -13.54 6.41
C ARG A 116 -10.62 -13.22 6.76
#